data_AF-A0A820PJY2-F1
#
_entry.id   AF-A0A820PJY2-F1
#
_cell.length_a   1.000
_cell.length_b   1.000
_cell.length_c   1.000
_cell.angle_alpha   90.00
_cell.angle_beta   90.00
_cell.angle_gamma   90.00
#
_symmetry.space_group_name_H-M   'P 1'
#
loop_
_entity.id
_entity.type
_entity.pdbx_description
1 polymer ?
#
loop_
_entity_poly.entity_id
_entity_poly.type
_entity_poly.pdbx_seq_one_letter_code
_entity_poly.pdbx_strand_id
1 'polypeptide(L)' 'TLDFTGEFETDAWIERILIFGYPKNPKKVIINSGDKQAIPLHHYHAESQMLTIRRPGPLVASDWTLTIT' A
#
# COMPACT_ATOMS: atom_id res chain seq x y z
N THR A 1 -21.39 -18.93 -2.82
CA THR A 1 -21.36 -17.54 -3.32
C THR A 1 -20.49 -16.74 -2.38
N LEU A 2 -19.64 -15.84 -2.86
CA LEU A 2 -18.88 -14.94 -1.97
C LEU A 2 -19.84 -13.90 -1.39
N ASP A 3 -19.70 -13.60 -0.10
CA ASP A 3 -20.49 -12.59 0.61
C ASP A 3 -19.63 -11.33 0.79
N PHE A 4 -20.15 -10.20 0.28
CA PHE A 4 -19.50 -8.89 0.31
C PHE A 4 -20.19 -7.91 1.27
N THR A 5 -21.15 -8.38 2.08
CA THR A 5 -21.93 -7.54 3.01
C THR A 5 -21.32 -7.44 4.40
N GLY A 6 -20.22 -8.15 4.65
CA GLY A 6 -19.54 -8.13 5.93
C GLY A 6 -18.92 -6.76 6.23
N GLU A 7 -19.39 -6.12 7.29
CA GLU A 7 -18.81 -4.89 7.83
C GLU A 7 -18.13 -5.20 9.18
N PHE A 8 -16.97 -4.57 9.42
CA PHE A 8 -16.22 -4.75 10.66
C PHE A 8 -15.55 -3.43 11.06
N GLU A 9 -15.94 -2.88 12.21
CA GLU A 9 -15.36 -1.65 12.76
C GLU A 9 -13.99 -1.93 13.37
N THR A 10 -12.95 -1.22 12.91
CA THR A 10 -11.58 -1.40 13.39
C THR A 10 -10.69 -0.20 13.09
N ASP A 11 -9.76 0.07 14.00
CA ASP A 11 -8.67 1.03 13.82
C ASP A 11 -7.41 0.40 13.19
N ALA A 12 -7.47 -0.88 12.83
CA ALA A 12 -6.36 -1.58 12.19
C ALA A 12 -6.04 -0.96 10.82
N TRP A 13 -4.76 -0.76 10.55
CA TRP A 13 -4.27 -0.05 9.38
C TRP A 13 -3.06 -0.76 8.75
N ILE A 14 -2.82 -0.47 7.47
CA ILE A 14 -1.71 -1.05 6.73
C ILE A 14 -0.41 -0.35 7.12
N GLU A 15 0.47 -1.03 7.86
CA GLU A 15 1.70 -0.44 8.36
C GLU A 15 2.89 -0.47 7.39
N ARG A 16 2.92 -1.48 6.52
CA ARG A 16 4.03 -1.73 5.60
C ARG A 16 3.59 -2.58 4.43
N ILE A 17 4.13 -2.29 3.24
CA ILE A 17 3.99 -3.13 2.06
C ILE A 17 5.39 -3.51 1.58
N LEU A 18 5.60 -4.80 1.34
CA LEU A 18 6.82 -5.37 0.77
C LEU A 18 6.47 -5.99 -0.57
N ILE A 19 7.10 -5.53 -1.65
CA ILE A 19 6.91 -6.08 -3.00
C ILE A 19 8.22 -6.70 -3.44
N PHE A 20 8.22 -8.03 -3.57
CA PHE A 20 9.37 -8.80 -4.04
C PHE A 20 9.35 -8.91 -5.57
N GLY A 21 10.53 -8.87 -6.19
CA GLY A 21 10.68 -8.92 -7.64
C GLY A 21 10.22 -7.64 -8.35
N TYR A 22 10.17 -6.50 -7.65
CA TYR A 22 9.82 -5.24 -8.30
C TYR A 22 10.98 -4.82 -9.22
N PRO A 23 10.74 -4.57 -10.52
CA PRO A 23 11.80 -4.67 -11.54
C PRO A 23 12.84 -3.54 -11.50
N LYS A 24 12.50 -2.39 -10.91
CA LYS A 24 13.37 -1.20 -10.87
C LYS A 24 12.99 -0.27 -9.72
N ASN A 25 13.92 0.60 -9.32
CA ASN A 25 13.63 1.62 -8.31
C ASN A 25 12.55 2.60 -8.81
N PRO A 26 11.38 2.70 -8.15
CA PRO A 26 10.34 3.62 -8.56
C PRO A 26 10.67 5.07 -8.18
N LYS A 27 10.23 6.00 -9.04
CA LYS A 27 10.35 7.44 -8.81
C LYS A 27 9.31 7.92 -7.79
N LYS A 28 8.12 7.32 -7.79
CA LYS A 28 7.02 7.75 -6.92
C LYS A 28 6.14 6.58 -6.52
N VAL A 29 5.66 6.65 -5.28
CA VAL A 29 4.61 5.79 -4.75
C VAL A 29 3.44 6.67 -4.27
N ILE A 30 2.22 6.31 -4.63
CA ILE A 30 0.99 7.03 -4.25
C ILE A 30 -0.01 6.04 -3.68
N ILE A 31 -0.62 6.40 -2.57
CA ILE A 31 -1.78 5.71 -1.99
C ILE A 31 -3.00 6.61 -2.15
N ASN A 32 -4.10 6.07 -2.69
CA ASN A 32 -5.40 6.74 -2.68
C ASN A 32 -6.40 5.91 -1.85
N SER A 33 -7.19 6.56 -1.00
CA SER A 33 -8.28 5.92 -0.25
C SER A 33 -9.43 6.92 -0.13
N GLY A 34 -10.51 6.67 -0.88
CA GLY A 34 -11.55 7.67 -1.13
C GLY A 34 -10.94 8.98 -1.68
N ASP A 35 -11.29 10.10 -1.08
CA ASP A 35 -10.78 11.43 -1.45
C ASP A 35 -9.39 11.76 -0.87
N LYS A 36 -8.79 10.85 -0.11
CA LYS A 36 -7.48 11.06 0.51
C LYS A 36 -6.38 10.50 -0.36
N GLN A 37 -5.32 11.29 -0.55
CA GLN A 37 -4.09 10.87 -1.20
C GLN A 37 -2.89 11.01 -0.26
N ALA A 38 -1.99 10.03 -0.28
CA ALA A 38 -0.73 10.05 0.46
C ALA A 38 0.45 9.65 -0.45
N ILE A 39 1.62 10.21 -0.18
CA ILE A 39 2.89 9.86 -0.82
C ILE A 39 3.78 9.23 0.27
N PRO A 40 3.70 7.91 0.49
CA PRO A 40 4.46 7.27 1.54
C PRO A 40 5.95 7.23 1.21
N LEU A 41 6.78 7.12 2.26
CA LEU A 41 8.20 6.88 2.10
C LEU A 41 8.43 5.47 1.56
N HIS A 42 9.21 5.34 0.49
CA HIS A 42 9.60 4.05 -0.09
C HIS A 42 11.12 3.89 -0.18
N HIS A 43 11.57 2.64 -0.10
CA HIS A 43 12.97 2.26 -0.29
C HIS A 43 13.04 1.06 -1.22
N TYR A 44 13.91 1.13 -2.23
CA TYR A 44 14.18 0.02 -3.12
C TYR A 44 15.52 -0.64 -2.76
N HIS A 45 15.47 -1.94 -2.51
CA HIS A 45 16.62 -2.78 -2.20
C HIS A 45 17.03 -3.52 -3.48
N ALA A 46 18.00 -2.97 -4.21
CA ALA A 46 18.37 -3.46 -5.54
C ALA A 46 18.90 -4.89 -5.54
N GLU A 47 19.66 -5.28 -4.52
CA GLU A 47 20.25 -6.62 -4.39
C GLU A 47 19.19 -7.73 -4.33
N SER A 48 18.04 -7.44 -3.73
CA SER A 48 16.94 -8.39 -3.54
C SER A 48 15.71 -8.08 -4.40
N GLN A 49 15.81 -7.09 -5.30
CA GLN A 49 14.68 -6.56 -6.08
C GLN A 49 13.42 -6.33 -5.23
N MET A 50 13.59 -5.75 -4.04
CA MET A 50 12.50 -5.57 -3.07
C MET A 50 12.16 -4.09 -2.91
N LEU A 51 10.88 -3.75 -3.04
CA LEU A 51 10.36 -2.43 -2.72
C LEU A 51 9.67 -2.45 -1.36
N THR A 52 10.15 -1.62 -0.44
CA THR A 52 9.55 -1.40 0.88
C THR A 52 8.82 -0.07 0.90
N ILE A 53 7.52 -0.08 1.19
CA ILE A 53 6.69 1.12 1.39
C ILE A 53 6.34 1.21 2.89
N ARG A 54 6.72 2.30 3.55
CA ARG A 54 6.58 2.47 5.00
C ARG A 54 5.39 3.37 5.32
N ARG A 55 4.61 2.97 6.32
CA ARG A 55 3.45 3.71 6.84
C ARG A 55 2.51 4.20 5.72
N PRO A 56 2.01 3.30 4.84
CA PRO A 56 1.10 3.71 3.77
C PRO A 56 -0.17 4.37 4.31
N GLY A 57 -0.72 3.87 5.43
CA GLY A 57 -1.73 4.59 6.22
C GLY A 57 -3.21 4.23 6.04
N PRO A 58 -3.69 3.54 4.98
CA PRO A 58 -5.10 3.15 4.89
C PRO A 58 -5.53 2.23 6.02
N LEU A 59 -6.80 2.35 6.42
CA LEU A 59 -7.47 1.36 7.26
C LEU A 59 -7.67 0.07 6.48
N VAL A 60 -7.60 -1.07 7.18
CA VAL A 60 -7.79 -2.39 6.55
C VAL A 60 -9.21 -2.59 6.02
N ALA A 61 -10.19 -1.93 6.64
CA ALA A 61 -11.60 -2.00 6.27
C ALA A 61 -11.98 -1.05 5.11
N SER A 62 -11.06 -0.23 4.62
CA SER A 62 -11.34 0.72 3.54
C SER A 62 -10.81 0.23 2.21
N ASP A 63 -11.47 0.62 1.12
CA ASP A 63 -10.91 0.49 -0.22
C ASP A 63 -9.76 1.50 -0.42
N TRP A 64 -8.69 1.03 -1.04
CA TRP A 64 -7.54 1.86 -1.38
C TRP A 64 -6.78 1.29 -2.57
N THR A 65 -5.99 2.15 -3.22
CA THR A 65 -5.13 1.79 -4.34
C THR A 65 -3.70 2.23 -4.09
N LEU A 66 -2.75 1.44 -4.59
CA LEU A 66 -1.33 1.74 -4.59
C LEU A 66 -0.87 1.93 -6.04
N THR A 67 -0.41 3.12 -6.40
CA THR A 67 0.18 3.41 -7.71
C THR A 67 1.68 3.61 -7.57
N ILE A 68 2.45 2.92 -8.43
CA ILE A 68 3.91 2.95 -8.43
C ILE A 68 4.37 3.38 -9.82
N THR A 69 5.24 4.39 -9.91
CA THR A 69 5.74 4.97 -11.17
C THR A 69 7.25 5.12 -11.18
#